data_AF-A0A6B2S290-F1
#
_entry.id   AF-A0A6B2S290-F1
#
_cell.length_a   1.000
_cell.length_b   1.000
_cell.length_c   1.000
_cell.angle_alpha   90.00
_cell.angle_beta   90.00
_cell.angle_gamma   90.00
#
_symmetry.space_group_name_H-M   'P 1'
#
loop_
_entity.id
_entity.type
_entity.pdbx_description
1 polymer ?
#
loop_
_entity_poly.entity_id
_entity_poly.type
_entity_poly.pdbx_seq_one_letter_code
_entity_poly.pdbx_strand_id
1 'polypeptide(L)'
;WGELHRLAPWQALPDEPGGSWGPPPGGWPGLSGDHDCVLSTSSVPGLTHHASRAPAARYVWDLARRDDSLWAVPLGASGIPGDPHRLDQLPLWVRGGLVPVITDWNQLRSSMTTVHEQRVEGFGTVRISPVDPRRDSALIHRWVSEERARYWGMGDASPEDVLETYSYVDSLTTHHAYLLYRDGVPAALFQSYEPSADPVGECYEVQPGDHGIHLLIGPAEGRPEHGFTSTLLSVFLRFVLADPTRQRIVVEPDVRNQKVIDRLLRFGFELGPEIDKPEKRARLAFLRRGSAGLL
;
A
#
# COMPACT_ATOMS: atom_id res chain seq x y z
N TRP A 1 -36.62 -0.88 -24.36
CA TRP A 1 -35.67 0.16 -23.90
C TRP A 1 -34.25 -0.38 -23.76
N GLY A 2 -34.00 -1.38 -22.89
CA GLY A 2 -32.66 -1.96 -22.67
C GLY A 2 -31.96 -2.65 -23.84
N GLU A 3 -32.71 -3.07 -24.85
CA GLU A 3 -32.12 -3.60 -26.10
C GLU A 3 -31.42 -2.52 -26.92
N LEU A 4 -31.93 -1.29 -26.90
CA LEU A 4 -31.44 -0.17 -27.71
C LEU A 4 -30.50 0.75 -26.94
N HIS A 5 -30.84 1.09 -25.69
CA HIS A 5 -30.07 2.08 -24.92
C HIS A 5 -28.90 1.43 -24.20
N ARG A 6 -27.72 2.05 -24.29
CA ARG A 6 -26.47 1.54 -23.68
C ARG A 6 -25.94 2.53 -22.68
N LEU A 7 -25.41 2.03 -21.57
CA LEU A 7 -24.67 2.86 -20.61
C LEU A 7 -23.48 3.49 -21.32
N ALA A 8 -23.31 4.79 -21.17
CA ALA A 8 -22.14 5.51 -21.65
C ALA A 8 -21.62 6.37 -20.48
N PRO A 9 -20.77 5.79 -19.62
CA PRO A 9 -20.23 6.53 -18.49
C PRO A 9 -19.29 7.60 -19.01
N TRP A 10 -19.30 8.76 -18.35
CA TRP A 10 -18.32 9.79 -18.66
C TRP A 10 -16.93 9.30 -18.25
N GLN A 11 -15.95 9.52 -19.13
CA GLN A 11 -14.55 9.17 -18.90
C GLN A 11 -13.67 10.36 -19.26
N ALA A 12 -12.63 10.58 -18.44
CA ALA A 12 -11.65 11.63 -18.70
C ALA A 12 -10.61 11.22 -19.78
N LEU A 13 -10.38 9.93 -19.95
CA LEU A 13 -9.44 9.35 -20.91
C LEU A 13 -10.19 8.55 -21.97
N PRO A 14 -9.74 8.54 -23.22
CA PRO A 14 -10.35 7.73 -24.28
C PRO A 14 -10.17 6.23 -24.02
N ASP A 15 -11.09 5.43 -24.57
CA ASP A 15 -10.99 3.97 -24.57
C ASP A 15 -9.74 3.52 -25.34
N GLU A 16 -8.74 2.98 -24.63
CA GLU A 16 -7.65 2.26 -25.27
C GLU A 16 -7.99 0.76 -25.36
N PRO A 17 -7.83 0.10 -26.53
CA PRO A 17 -7.99 -1.34 -26.64
C PRO A 17 -7.03 -2.07 -25.71
N GLY A 18 -7.57 -2.80 -24.72
CA GLY A 18 -6.77 -3.45 -23.67
C GLY A 18 -6.37 -2.53 -22.51
N GLY A 19 -6.82 -1.27 -22.52
CA GLY A 19 -6.60 -0.31 -21.46
C GLY A 19 -7.41 -0.67 -20.20
N SER A 20 -6.78 -0.48 -19.05
CA SER A 20 -7.36 -0.78 -17.74
C SER A 20 -8.59 0.09 -17.40
N TRP A 21 -8.79 1.18 -18.15
CA TRP A 21 -9.89 2.14 -18.00
C TRP A 21 -11.09 1.88 -18.89
N GLY A 22 -10.99 0.97 -19.87
CA GLY A 22 -12.03 0.73 -20.86
C GLY A 22 -13.29 0.03 -20.34
N PRO A 23 -14.26 -0.25 -21.22
CA PRO A 23 -15.48 -1.00 -20.89
C PRO A 23 -15.16 -2.42 -20.37
N PRO A 24 -16.08 -3.04 -19.62
CA PRO A 24 -15.93 -4.45 -19.26
C PRO A 24 -15.90 -5.36 -20.50
N PRO A 25 -15.39 -6.60 -20.37
CA PRO A 25 -15.51 -7.60 -21.43
C PRO A 25 -16.97 -7.73 -21.89
N GLY A 26 -17.23 -7.51 -23.18
CA GLY A 26 -18.57 -7.49 -23.75
C GLY A 26 -19.20 -6.09 -23.91
N GLY A 27 -18.49 -5.02 -23.53
CA GLY A 27 -18.93 -3.64 -23.69
C GLY A 27 -19.85 -3.16 -22.56
N TRP A 28 -20.25 -1.89 -22.62
CA TRP A 28 -21.18 -1.32 -21.66
C TRP A 28 -22.60 -1.93 -21.79
N PRO A 29 -23.28 -2.24 -20.68
CA PRO A 29 -24.53 -2.97 -20.70
C PRO A 29 -25.71 -2.13 -21.21
N GLY A 30 -26.78 -2.82 -21.61
CA GLY A 30 -28.06 -2.20 -21.91
C GLY A 30 -28.73 -1.63 -20.66
N LEU A 31 -29.31 -0.43 -20.78
CA LEU A 31 -30.04 0.22 -19.68
C LEU A 31 -31.54 0.18 -19.94
N SER A 32 -32.30 -0.32 -18.97
CA SER A 32 -33.76 -0.37 -19.00
C SER A 32 -34.38 0.79 -18.20
N GLY A 33 -35.66 1.08 -18.45
CA GLY A 33 -36.42 2.14 -17.80
C GLY A 33 -36.11 3.53 -18.33
N ASP A 34 -37.14 4.29 -18.69
CA ASP A 34 -36.98 5.69 -19.08
C ASP A 34 -36.83 6.60 -17.83
N HIS A 35 -36.85 7.92 -18.03
CA HIS A 35 -36.69 8.92 -16.97
C HIS A 35 -37.75 8.85 -15.86
N ASP A 36 -38.95 8.35 -16.16
CA ASP A 36 -40.09 8.28 -15.24
C ASP A 36 -40.23 6.90 -14.56
N CYS A 37 -39.36 5.95 -14.92
CA CYS A 37 -39.32 4.62 -14.32
C CYS A 37 -38.37 4.56 -13.11
N VAL A 38 -38.49 3.50 -12.31
CA VAL A 38 -37.60 3.21 -11.15
C VAL A 38 -36.11 3.25 -11.50
N LEU A 39 -35.74 2.81 -12.70
CA LEU A 39 -34.35 2.84 -13.14
C LEU A 39 -33.88 4.24 -13.59
N SER A 40 -34.81 5.12 -13.97
CA SER A 40 -34.61 6.54 -14.27
C SER A 40 -33.46 6.80 -15.25
N THR A 41 -33.49 6.15 -16.43
CA THR A 41 -32.43 6.30 -17.44
C THR A 41 -32.89 7.11 -18.63
N SER A 42 -32.02 7.93 -19.21
CA SER A 42 -32.34 8.68 -20.43
C SER A 42 -31.14 8.85 -21.36
N SER A 43 -31.43 8.82 -22.66
CA SER A 43 -30.54 9.28 -23.72
C SER A 43 -31.04 10.62 -24.27
N VAL A 44 -30.39 11.13 -25.33
CA VAL A 44 -30.89 12.29 -26.08
C VAL A 44 -31.75 11.78 -27.25
N PRO A 45 -33.10 11.93 -27.19
CA PRO A 45 -33.97 11.41 -28.24
C PRO A 45 -33.62 11.96 -29.62
N GLY A 46 -33.59 11.10 -30.64
CA GLY A 46 -33.27 11.47 -32.02
C GLY A 46 -31.79 11.74 -32.29
N LEU A 47 -30.92 11.78 -31.28
CA LEU A 47 -29.49 12.02 -31.42
C LEU A 47 -28.65 10.77 -31.11
N THR A 48 -28.95 10.08 -30.01
CA THR A 48 -28.17 8.91 -29.60
C THR A 48 -28.97 7.94 -28.72
N HIS A 49 -28.60 6.67 -28.80
CA HIS A 49 -29.07 5.64 -27.86
C HIS A 49 -28.15 5.49 -26.63
N HIS A 50 -27.05 6.23 -26.58
CA HIS A 50 -26.18 6.25 -25.41
C HIS A 50 -26.86 7.02 -24.28
N ALA A 51 -27.09 6.34 -23.16
CA ALA A 51 -27.67 6.91 -21.96
C ALA A 51 -26.54 7.40 -21.05
N SER A 52 -26.45 8.73 -20.93
CA SER A 52 -25.50 9.44 -20.07
C SER A 52 -26.15 9.95 -18.78
N ARG A 53 -27.47 9.81 -18.64
CA ARG A 53 -28.23 10.15 -17.43
C ARG A 53 -28.83 8.89 -16.82
N ALA A 54 -28.47 8.64 -15.57
CA ALA A 54 -29.01 7.58 -14.73
C ALA A 54 -28.75 7.93 -13.24
N PRO A 55 -29.33 7.20 -12.27
CA PRO A 55 -29.09 7.46 -10.85
C PRO A 55 -27.61 7.29 -10.48
N ALA A 56 -27.01 8.33 -9.92
CA ALA A 56 -25.63 8.30 -9.43
C ALA A 56 -25.44 7.34 -8.24
N ALA A 57 -26.52 7.07 -7.51
CA ALA A 57 -26.61 6.05 -6.46
C ALA A 57 -28.08 5.69 -6.23
N ARG A 58 -28.31 4.53 -5.61
CA ARG A 58 -29.61 4.13 -5.07
C ARG A 58 -29.41 3.75 -3.60
N TYR A 59 -30.28 4.24 -2.73
CA TYR A 59 -30.23 3.98 -1.29
C TYR A 59 -31.60 3.58 -0.77
N VAL A 60 -31.62 2.63 0.16
CA VAL A 60 -32.77 2.27 0.97
C VAL A 60 -32.29 2.26 2.41
N TRP A 61 -32.83 3.15 3.23
CA TRP A 61 -32.47 3.27 4.64
C TRP A 61 -33.54 2.62 5.51
N ASP A 62 -33.16 1.62 6.29
CA ASP A 62 -33.99 1.14 7.39
C ASP A 62 -33.62 1.92 8.65
N LEU A 63 -34.53 2.80 9.07
CA LEU A 63 -34.34 3.68 10.23
C LEU A 63 -34.51 2.96 11.58
N ALA A 64 -35.17 1.81 11.59
CA ALA A 64 -35.36 0.99 12.79
C ALA A 64 -34.16 0.06 13.01
N ARG A 65 -33.59 -0.48 11.92
CA ARG A 65 -32.41 -1.36 11.93
C ARG A 65 -31.46 -0.97 10.82
N ARG A 66 -30.48 -0.14 11.15
CA ARG A 66 -29.52 0.41 10.16
C ARG A 66 -28.84 -0.67 9.32
N ASP A 67 -28.59 -1.84 9.88
CA ASP A 67 -27.91 -2.97 9.23
C ASP A 67 -28.74 -3.61 8.10
N ASP A 68 -30.06 -3.35 8.05
CA ASP A 68 -30.94 -3.77 6.96
C ASP A 68 -30.95 -2.76 5.79
N SER A 69 -30.17 -1.68 5.88
CA SER A 69 -30.06 -0.68 4.82
C SER A 69 -29.32 -1.23 3.61
N LEU A 70 -29.71 -0.78 2.42
CA LEU A 70 -29.19 -1.25 1.14
C LEU A 70 -28.74 -0.09 0.27
N TRP A 71 -27.76 -0.32 -0.60
CA TRP A 71 -27.27 0.68 -1.54
C TRP A 71 -26.75 0.07 -2.84
N ALA A 72 -26.66 0.87 -3.89
CA ALA A 72 -25.88 0.54 -5.08
C ALA A 72 -25.39 1.80 -5.80
N VAL A 73 -24.23 1.72 -6.42
CA VAL A 73 -23.70 2.73 -7.36
C VAL A 73 -23.53 2.12 -8.76
N PRO A 74 -23.48 2.94 -9.84
CA PRO A 74 -23.47 2.45 -11.22
C PRO A 74 -22.37 1.46 -11.57
N LEU A 75 -21.20 1.61 -10.96
CA LEU A 75 -20.02 0.80 -11.26
C LEU A 75 -19.67 -0.05 -10.04
N GLY A 76 -19.03 0.56 -9.05
CA GLY A 76 -18.63 -0.04 -7.80
C GLY A 76 -18.00 1.03 -6.91
N ALA A 77 -17.51 0.63 -5.74
CA ALA A 77 -16.97 1.57 -4.75
C ALA A 77 -15.56 2.09 -5.08
N SER A 78 -14.86 1.51 -6.07
CA SER A 78 -13.50 1.89 -6.47
C SER A 78 -13.44 2.47 -7.87
N GLY A 79 -12.69 3.56 -8.05
CA GLY A 79 -12.34 4.09 -9.38
C GLY A 79 -11.09 3.43 -9.98
N ILE A 80 -10.40 2.57 -9.23
CA ILE A 80 -9.07 2.06 -9.59
C ILE A 80 -9.20 0.93 -10.62
N PRO A 81 -8.48 0.99 -11.74
CA PRO A 81 -8.41 -0.12 -12.69
C PRO A 81 -7.90 -1.42 -12.07
N GLY A 82 -8.59 -2.53 -12.37
CA GLY A 82 -8.24 -3.86 -11.85
C GLY A 82 -8.68 -4.13 -10.41
N ASP A 83 -9.24 -3.13 -9.70
CA ASP A 83 -9.81 -3.32 -8.37
C ASP A 83 -11.09 -4.19 -8.46
N PRO A 84 -11.27 -5.20 -7.58
CA PRO A 84 -12.48 -6.02 -7.57
C PRO A 84 -13.75 -5.19 -7.38
N HIS A 85 -13.68 -4.06 -6.68
CA HIS A 85 -14.79 -3.15 -6.42
C HIS A 85 -14.96 -2.06 -7.48
N ARG A 86 -14.31 -2.18 -8.64
CA ARG A 86 -14.48 -1.22 -9.74
C ARG A 86 -15.83 -1.34 -10.42
N LEU A 87 -16.26 -2.57 -10.74
CA LEU A 87 -17.47 -2.87 -11.52
C LEU A 87 -18.37 -3.92 -10.86
N ASP A 88 -18.12 -4.29 -9.60
CA ASP A 88 -18.83 -5.37 -8.90
C ASP A 88 -20.31 -5.08 -8.65
N GLN A 89 -20.68 -3.80 -8.54
CA GLN A 89 -22.08 -3.40 -8.37
C GLN A 89 -22.81 -3.19 -9.71
N LEU A 90 -22.10 -3.04 -10.83
CA LEU A 90 -22.68 -2.78 -12.15
C LEU A 90 -23.80 -3.78 -12.52
N PRO A 91 -23.64 -5.12 -12.36
CA PRO A 91 -24.72 -6.06 -12.68
C PRO A 91 -25.96 -5.89 -11.79
N LEU A 92 -25.77 -5.52 -10.53
CA LEU A 92 -26.87 -5.26 -9.59
C LEU A 92 -27.56 -3.95 -9.95
N TRP A 93 -26.79 -2.88 -10.11
CA TRP A 93 -27.31 -1.56 -10.45
C TRP A 93 -28.05 -1.55 -11.79
N VAL A 94 -27.59 -2.27 -12.82
CA VAL A 94 -28.30 -2.37 -14.11
C VAL A 94 -29.71 -2.95 -13.95
N ARG A 95 -29.90 -3.90 -13.02
CA ARG A 95 -31.18 -4.57 -12.76
C ARG A 95 -31.98 -3.94 -11.62
N GLY A 96 -31.51 -2.83 -11.04
CA GLY A 96 -32.12 -2.20 -9.87
C GLY A 96 -31.91 -2.96 -8.55
N GLY A 97 -30.99 -3.93 -8.51
CA GLY A 97 -30.55 -4.61 -7.29
C GLY A 97 -29.67 -3.72 -6.41
N LEU A 98 -29.53 -4.12 -5.15
CA LEU A 98 -28.81 -3.41 -4.10
C LEU A 98 -27.94 -4.38 -3.29
N VAL A 99 -26.89 -3.86 -2.65
CA VAL A 99 -26.04 -4.57 -1.67
C VAL A 99 -26.27 -4.02 -0.27
N PRO A 100 -26.00 -4.79 0.80
CA PRO A 100 -26.09 -4.29 2.17
C PRO A 100 -25.15 -3.12 2.45
N VAL A 101 -25.59 -2.17 3.28
CA VAL A 101 -24.72 -1.18 3.90
C VAL A 101 -24.07 -1.83 5.11
N ILE A 102 -22.76 -2.07 5.05
CA ILE A 102 -22.00 -2.58 6.19
C ILE A 102 -21.75 -1.44 7.19
N THR A 103 -22.36 -1.55 8.35
CA THR A 103 -22.32 -0.59 9.47
C THR A 103 -21.41 -1.05 10.60
N ASP A 104 -21.15 -2.36 10.69
CA ASP A 104 -20.22 -2.96 11.63
C ASP A 104 -18.78 -2.76 11.16
N TRP A 105 -18.08 -1.87 11.85
CA TRP A 105 -16.68 -1.55 11.57
C TRP A 105 -15.75 -2.77 11.67
N ASN A 106 -16.12 -3.81 12.41
CA ASN A 106 -15.32 -5.04 12.52
C ASN A 106 -15.40 -5.92 11.26
N GLN A 107 -16.41 -5.72 10.41
CA GLN A 107 -16.55 -6.43 9.14
C GLN A 107 -15.83 -5.71 8.00
N LEU A 108 -15.49 -4.44 8.18
CA LEU A 108 -14.72 -3.68 7.21
C LEU A 108 -13.25 -4.08 7.28
N ARG A 109 -12.69 -4.49 6.14
CA ARG A 109 -11.26 -4.75 5.99
C ARG A 109 -10.64 -3.65 5.16
N SER A 110 -9.57 -3.04 5.68
CA SER A 110 -8.70 -2.16 4.89
C SER A 110 -8.17 -2.95 3.70
N SER A 111 -8.48 -2.52 2.48
CA SER A 111 -7.87 -3.10 1.28
C SER A 111 -6.38 -2.80 1.34
N MET A 112 -5.55 -3.81 1.12
CA MET A 112 -4.11 -3.67 1.26
C MET A 112 -3.57 -2.80 0.11
N THR A 113 -3.29 -1.53 0.40
CA THR A 113 -2.70 -0.60 -0.56
C THR A 113 -1.28 -1.06 -0.91
N THR A 114 -1.05 -1.39 -2.18
CA THR A 114 0.30 -1.65 -2.69
C THR A 114 0.84 -0.37 -3.32
N VAL A 115 1.92 0.18 -2.76
CA VAL A 115 2.57 1.41 -3.26
C VAL A 115 3.70 1.12 -4.24
N HIS A 116 4.18 -0.12 -4.26
CA HIS A 116 5.18 -0.58 -5.21
C HIS A 116 5.05 -2.09 -5.43
N GLU A 117 5.20 -2.53 -6.68
CA GLU A 117 5.26 -3.94 -7.05
C GLU A 117 6.42 -4.15 -8.02
N GLN A 118 7.21 -5.18 -7.76
CA GLN A 118 8.30 -5.58 -8.65
C GLN A 118 8.40 -7.10 -8.73
N ARG A 119 8.38 -7.64 -9.95
CA ARG A 119 8.78 -9.02 -10.21
C ARG A 119 10.29 -9.12 -10.26
N VAL A 120 10.86 -10.03 -9.47
CA VAL A 120 12.30 -10.33 -9.45
C VAL A 120 12.51 -11.75 -9.96
N GLU A 121 13.29 -11.88 -11.03
CA GLU A 121 13.59 -13.18 -11.64
C GLU A 121 14.24 -14.14 -10.63
N GLY A 122 13.76 -15.38 -10.58
CA GLY A 122 14.22 -16.40 -9.63
C GLY A 122 13.80 -16.18 -8.16
N PHE A 123 13.21 -15.02 -7.81
CA PHE A 123 12.81 -14.71 -6.44
C PHE A 123 11.28 -14.64 -6.26
N GLY A 124 10.53 -14.14 -7.25
CA GLY A 124 9.08 -13.98 -7.17
C GLY A 124 8.63 -12.51 -7.24
N THR A 125 7.38 -12.24 -6.90
CA THR A 125 6.83 -10.88 -6.90
C THR A 125 6.94 -10.27 -5.51
N VAL A 126 7.62 -9.13 -5.41
CA VAL A 126 7.74 -8.33 -4.19
C VAL A 126 6.75 -7.16 -4.24
N ARG A 127 5.91 -7.04 -3.22
CA ARG A 127 4.99 -5.91 -3.01
C ARG A 127 5.39 -5.14 -1.77
N ILE A 128 5.29 -3.81 -1.84
CA ILE A 128 5.48 -2.90 -0.72
C ILE A 128 4.14 -2.28 -0.41
N SER A 129 3.72 -2.37 0.85
CA SER A 129 2.48 -1.77 1.36
C SER A 129 2.79 -0.95 2.60
N PRO A 130 2.23 0.28 2.74
CA PRO A 130 2.26 0.98 4.01
C PRO A 130 1.66 0.11 5.10
N VAL A 131 2.26 0.17 6.29
CA VAL A 131 1.71 -0.47 7.49
C VAL A 131 0.36 0.17 7.79
N ASP A 132 -0.67 -0.65 7.93
CA ASP A 132 -1.93 -0.25 8.54
C ASP A 132 -1.84 -0.65 10.02
N PRO A 133 -1.76 0.31 10.97
CA PRO A 133 -1.53 -0.02 12.37
C PRO A 133 -2.58 -0.97 12.94
N ARG A 134 -3.86 -0.83 12.56
CA ARG A 134 -4.93 -1.69 13.08
C ARG A 134 -4.85 -3.10 12.54
N ARG A 135 -4.49 -3.25 11.27
CA ARG A 135 -4.37 -4.57 10.61
C ARG A 135 -3.09 -5.30 11.00
N ASP A 136 -1.97 -4.58 11.05
CA ASP A 136 -0.64 -5.17 10.96
C ASP A 136 0.09 -5.27 12.31
N SER A 137 -0.32 -4.52 13.33
CA SER A 137 0.40 -4.47 14.62
C SER A 137 0.52 -5.83 15.30
N ALA A 138 -0.48 -6.72 15.16
CA ALA A 138 -0.40 -8.07 15.69
C ALA A 138 0.68 -8.92 15.01
N LEU A 139 0.90 -8.74 13.70
CA LEU A 139 1.99 -9.39 12.96
C LEU A 139 3.34 -8.79 13.37
N ILE A 140 3.42 -7.47 13.43
CA ILE A 140 4.65 -6.75 13.77
C ILE A 140 5.09 -7.09 15.19
N HIS A 141 4.17 -7.10 16.18
CA HIS A 141 4.44 -7.50 17.56
C HIS A 141 5.11 -8.88 17.60
N ARG A 142 4.56 -9.88 16.90
CA ARG A 142 5.19 -11.21 16.84
C ARG A 142 6.63 -11.16 16.33
N TRP A 143 6.96 -10.28 15.39
CA TRP A 143 8.30 -10.20 14.81
C TRP A 143 9.28 -9.44 15.71
N VAL A 144 8.85 -8.34 16.32
CA VAL A 144 9.73 -7.46 17.10
C VAL A 144 10.04 -8.00 18.50
N SER A 145 9.18 -8.87 19.04
CA SER A 145 9.38 -9.52 20.34
C SER A 145 10.32 -10.74 20.28
N GLU A 146 10.79 -11.17 19.11
CA GLU A 146 11.73 -12.29 18.99
C GLU A 146 13.17 -11.86 19.32
N GLU A 147 13.98 -12.73 19.94
CA GLU A 147 15.40 -12.46 20.26
C GLU A 147 16.22 -12.04 19.03
N ARG A 148 15.89 -12.55 17.84
CA ARG A 148 16.55 -12.15 16.57
C ARG A 148 16.33 -10.68 16.23
N ALA A 149 15.26 -10.07 16.77
CA ALA A 149 14.86 -8.69 16.56
C ALA A 149 15.30 -7.78 17.71
N ARG A 150 16.12 -8.24 18.67
CA ARG A 150 16.59 -7.43 19.81
C ARG A 150 17.18 -6.06 19.46
N TYR A 151 17.77 -5.93 18.27
CA TYR A 151 18.33 -4.66 17.78
C TYR A 151 17.28 -3.69 17.21
N TRP A 152 16.03 -4.12 17.07
CA TRP A 152 14.88 -3.28 16.70
C TRP A 152 14.40 -2.41 17.88
N GLY A 153 14.72 -2.80 19.13
CA GLY A 153 14.43 -2.00 20.31
C GLY A 153 13.00 -2.11 20.86
N MET A 154 12.23 -3.11 20.42
CA MET A 154 10.84 -3.33 20.87
C MET A 154 10.61 -4.74 21.46
N GLY A 155 11.65 -5.37 22.02
CA GLY A 155 11.57 -6.74 22.53
C GLY A 155 10.56 -6.92 23.68
N ASP A 156 10.45 -5.91 24.55
CA ASP A 156 9.57 -5.91 25.72
C ASP A 156 8.23 -5.19 25.47
N ALA A 157 7.97 -4.76 24.24
CA ALA A 157 6.75 -4.03 23.89
C ALA A 157 5.52 -4.95 23.93
N SER A 158 4.44 -4.50 24.56
CA SER A 158 3.15 -5.16 24.50
C SER A 158 2.49 -5.00 23.12
N PRO A 159 1.45 -5.80 22.78
CA PRO A 159 0.67 -5.60 21.55
C PRO A 159 0.12 -4.17 21.44
N GLU A 160 -0.29 -3.58 22.56
CA GLU A 160 -0.79 -2.21 22.66
C GLU A 160 0.31 -1.19 22.38
N ASP A 161 1.52 -1.36 22.93
CA ASP A 161 2.66 -0.48 22.69
C ASP A 161 3.05 -0.46 21.20
N VAL A 162 2.99 -1.63 20.54
CA VAL A 162 3.25 -1.75 19.10
C VAL A 162 2.17 -1.00 18.31
N LEU A 163 0.90 -1.20 18.63
CA LEU A 163 -0.19 -0.48 17.98
C LEU A 163 -0.04 1.03 18.14
N GLU A 164 0.26 1.51 19.34
CA GLU A 164 0.48 2.94 19.61
C GLU A 164 1.66 3.48 18.80
N THR A 165 2.79 2.77 18.81
CA THR A 165 4.00 3.15 18.06
C THR A 165 3.72 3.30 16.56
N TYR A 166 3.10 2.30 15.93
CA TYR A 166 2.84 2.37 14.49
C TYR A 166 1.69 3.34 14.15
N SER A 167 0.74 3.57 15.07
CA SER A 167 -0.26 4.64 14.90
C SER A 167 0.38 6.02 14.95
N TYR A 168 1.36 6.22 15.82
CA TYR A 168 2.14 7.46 15.85
C TYR A 168 2.96 7.63 14.56
N VAL A 169 3.67 6.59 14.11
CA VAL A 169 4.43 6.63 12.84
C VAL A 169 3.52 6.93 11.65
N ASP A 170 2.34 6.32 11.57
CA ASP A 170 1.35 6.58 10.51
C ASP A 170 0.83 8.03 10.51
N SER A 171 0.83 8.69 11.66
CA SER A 171 0.45 10.11 11.77
C SER A 171 1.52 11.09 11.27
N LEU A 172 2.77 10.64 11.12
CA LEU A 172 3.90 11.48 10.72
C LEU A 172 4.02 11.62 9.20
N THR A 173 4.45 12.79 8.75
CA THR A 173 4.76 13.04 7.33
C THR A 173 6.20 12.72 6.96
N THR A 174 7.06 12.51 7.96
CA THR A 174 8.52 12.35 7.80
C THR A 174 9.00 10.95 8.12
N HIS A 175 8.14 10.09 8.67
CA HIS A 175 8.44 8.71 9.03
C HIS A 175 7.37 7.80 8.46
N HIS A 176 7.78 6.71 7.83
CA HIS A 176 6.85 5.77 7.21
C HIS A 176 7.29 4.34 7.50
N ALA A 177 6.33 3.46 7.74
CA ALA A 177 6.56 2.04 7.90
C ALA A 177 5.89 1.27 6.76
N TYR A 178 6.57 0.22 6.28
CA TYR A 178 6.12 -0.61 5.17
C TYR A 178 6.28 -2.09 5.49
N LEU A 179 5.27 -2.88 5.15
CA LEU A 179 5.40 -4.33 5.04
C LEU A 179 5.72 -4.70 3.60
N LEU A 180 6.73 -5.54 3.44
CA LEU A 180 7.07 -6.18 2.17
C LEU A 180 6.53 -7.59 2.14
N TYR A 181 5.92 -7.94 1.01
CA TYR A 181 5.34 -9.25 0.76
C TYR A 181 6.06 -9.91 -0.41
N ARG A 182 6.44 -11.18 -0.27
CA ARG A 182 6.91 -12.03 -1.37
C ARG A 182 5.78 -12.99 -1.73
N ASP A 183 5.28 -12.90 -2.96
CA ASP A 183 4.19 -13.75 -3.47
C ASP A 183 2.97 -13.80 -2.54
N GLY A 184 2.67 -12.67 -1.89
CA GLY A 184 1.56 -12.52 -0.94
C GLY A 184 1.88 -12.89 0.51
N VAL A 185 3.07 -13.41 0.81
CA VAL A 185 3.50 -13.74 2.17
C VAL A 185 4.31 -12.59 2.77
N PRO A 186 3.96 -12.06 3.97
CA PRO A 186 4.75 -11.03 4.63
C PRO A 186 6.18 -11.50 4.88
N ALA A 187 7.16 -10.72 4.42
CA ALA A 187 8.56 -11.12 4.36
C ALA A 187 9.50 -10.16 5.11
N ALA A 188 9.16 -8.87 5.22
CA ALA A 188 9.97 -7.90 5.94
C ALA A 188 9.15 -6.68 6.37
N LEU A 189 9.62 -6.03 7.42
CA LEU A 189 9.20 -4.72 7.86
C LEU A 189 10.34 -3.74 7.57
N PHE A 190 10.04 -2.68 6.85
CA PHE A 190 10.94 -1.58 6.59
C PHE A 190 10.39 -0.28 7.17
N GLN A 191 11.27 0.61 7.58
CA GLN A 191 10.92 1.99 7.86
C GLN A 191 11.77 2.89 6.99
N SER A 192 11.22 4.05 6.61
CA SER A 192 11.98 5.14 6.01
C SER A 192 11.69 6.42 6.77
N TYR A 193 12.69 7.30 6.87
CA TYR A 193 12.53 8.55 7.60
C TYR A 193 13.40 9.67 7.02
N GLU A 194 13.04 10.92 7.32
CA GLU A 194 13.89 12.09 7.07
C GLU A 194 14.85 12.29 8.26
N PRO A 195 16.17 12.16 8.10
CA PRO A 195 17.09 12.25 9.24
C PRO A 195 17.05 13.60 9.97
N SER A 196 16.69 14.69 9.29
CA SER A 196 16.50 16.00 9.92
C SER A 196 15.30 16.08 10.87
N ALA A 197 14.40 15.10 10.82
CA ALA A 197 13.22 14.99 11.68
C ALA A 197 13.33 13.82 12.69
N ASP A 198 14.48 13.14 12.74
CA ASP A 198 14.76 12.02 13.66
C ASP A 198 15.93 12.40 14.60
N PRO A 199 15.98 11.89 15.85
CA PRO A 199 17.10 12.14 16.76
C PRO A 199 18.49 11.85 16.18
N VAL A 200 18.60 10.94 15.19
CA VAL A 200 19.87 10.69 14.49
C VAL A 200 20.43 11.94 13.81
N GLY A 201 19.58 12.88 13.39
CA GLY A 201 19.99 14.14 12.76
C GLY A 201 20.75 15.08 13.68
N GLU A 202 20.67 14.89 15.00
CA GLU A 202 21.47 15.63 15.97
C GLU A 202 22.88 15.04 16.13
N CYS A 203 23.10 13.81 15.64
CA CYS A 203 24.36 13.09 15.81
C CYS A 203 25.34 13.23 14.64
N TYR A 204 24.92 13.78 13.51
CA TYR A 204 25.77 14.01 12.34
C TYR A 204 25.26 15.16 11.47
N GLU A 205 26.11 15.65 10.57
CA GLU A 205 25.70 16.68 9.60
C GLU A 205 24.81 16.08 8.50
N VAL A 206 23.50 16.24 8.66
CA VAL A 206 22.50 15.83 7.67
C VAL A 206 22.68 16.63 6.37
N GLN A 207 22.80 15.92 5.25
CA GLN A 207 22.92 16.54 3.93
C GLN A 207 21.56 16.60 3.23
N PRO A 208 21.31 17.61 2.37
CA PRO A 208 20.14 17.62 1.50
C PRO A 208 20.03 16.33 0.69
N GLY A 209 18.85 15.70 0.74
CA GLY A 209 18.59 14.42 0.08
C GLY A 209 19.03 13.18 0.88
N ASP A 210 19.47 13.34 2.14
CA ASP A 210 19.59 12.21 3.06
C ASP A 210 18.22 11.58 3.35
N HIS A 211 18.17 10.25 3.33
CA HIS A 211 16.97 9.50 3.67
C HIS A 211 17.34 8.26 4.47
N GLY A 212 16.79 8.16 5.67
CA GLY A 212 17.05 7.06 6.60
C GLY A 212 16.23 5.83 6.28
N ILE A 213 16.76 4.64 6.54
CA ILE A 213 16.00 3.39 6.49
C ILE A 213 16.30 2.45 7.66
N HIS A 214 15.29 1.70 8.10
CA HIS A 214 15.44 0.54 8.96
C HIS A 214 14.86 -0.71 8.31
N LEU A 215 15.40 -1.87 8.68
CA LEU A 215 14.98 -3.16 8.13
C LEU A 215 14.93 -4.24 9.22
N LEU A 216 13.80 -4.94 9.29
CA LEU A 216 13.62 -6.19 10.00
C LEU A 216 13.07 -7.25 9.03
N ILE A 217 13.81 -8.33 8.84
CA ILE A 217 13.33 -9.47 8.05
C ILE A 217 12.36 -10.29 8.90
N GLY A 218 11.24 -10.74 8.33
CA GLY A 218 10.30 -11.64 9.00
C GLY A 218 10.95 -12.99 9.34
N PRO A 219 10.29 -13.81 10.17
CA PRO A 219 10.79 -15.15 10.50
C PRO A 219 10.85 -16.00 9.23
N ALA A 220 11.94 -16.75 9.07
CA ALA A 220 12.09 -17.64 7.92
C ALA A 220 11.30 -18.93 8.15
N GLU A 221 10.36 -19.23 7.26
CA GLU A 221 9.73 -20.55 7.19
C GLU A 221 10.51 -21.41 6.19
N GLY A 222 11.14 -22.48 6.67
CA GLY A 222 11.87 -23.44 5.83
C GLY A 222 13.37 -23.18 5.70
N ARG A 223 13.94 -23.51 4.53
CA ARG A 223 15.40 -23.48 4.32
C ARG A 223 15.90 -22.05 4.10
N PRO A 224 17.05 -21.68 4.69
CA PRO A 224 17.69 -20.40 4.41
C PRO A 224 17.94 -20.22 2.91
N GLU A 225 17.49 -19.10 2.36
CA GLU A 225 17.67 -18.74 0.96
C GLU A 225 18.77 -17.69 0.82
N HIS A 226 19.80 -18.01 0.05
CA HIS A 226 20.90 -17.10 -0.21
C HIS A 226 20.40 -15.87 -0.99
N GLY A 227 20.81 -14.66 -0.58
CA GLY A 227 20.43 -13.41 -1.25
C GLY A 227 19.07 -12.83 -0.84
N PHE A 228 18.25 -13.55 -0.06
CA PHE A 228 16.87 -13.12 0.28
C PHE A 228 16.75 -11.68 0.78
N THR A 229 17.49 -11.35 1.85
CA THR A 229 17.49 -9.99 2.41
C THR A 229 18.05 -8.96 1.43
N SER A 230 19.09 -9.31 0.67
CA SER A 230 19.70 -8.38 -0.28
C SER A 230 18.72 -8.05 -1.39
N THR A 231 17.98 -9.05 -1.91
CA THR A 231 16.92 -8.83 -2.89
C THR A 231 15.82 -7.89 -2.37
N LEU A 232 15.31 -8.14 -1.17
CA LEU A 232 14.29 -7.27 -0.55
C LEU A 232 14.82 -5.85 -0.33
N LEU A 233 16.05 -5.71 0.16
CA LEU A 233 16.69 -4.41 0.34
C LEU A 233 16.87 -3.69 -1.00
N SER A 234 17.28 -4.37 -2.08
CA SER A 234 17.38 -3.78 -3.43
C SER A 234 16.03 -3.27 -3.94
N VAL A 235 14.94 -4.04 -3.76
CA VAL A 235 13.60 -3.60 -4.15
C VAL A 235 13.18 -2.38 -3.35
N PHE A 236 13.37 -2.41 -2.03
CA PHE A 236 13.01 -1.28 -1.15
C PHE A 236 13.82 -0.02 -1.49
N LEU A 237 15.12 -0.16 -1.77
CA LEU A 237 15.97 0.96 -2.17
C LEU A 237 15.57 1.56 -3.51
N ARG A 238 15.18 0.74 -4.51
CA ARG A 238 14.61 1.26 -5.77
C ARG A 238 13.33 2.04 -5.51
N PHE A 239 12.46 1.55 -4.64
CA PHE A 239 11.24 2.26 -4.25
C PHE A 239 11.56 3.60 -3.56
N VAL A 240 12.44 3.60 -2.55
CA VAL A 240 12.82 4.83 -1.85
C VAL A 240 13.49 5.82 -2.79
N LEU A 241 14.42 5.38 -3.63
CA LEU A 241 15.16 6.23 -4.56
C LEU A 241 14.37 6.56 -5.84
N ALA A 242 13.13 6.11 -5.99
CA ALA A 242 12.26 6.56 -7.08
C ALA A 242 12.00 8.08 -7.00
N ASP A 243 11.99 8.64 -5.79
CA ASP A 243 11.99 10.09 -5.58
C ASP A 243 13.38 10.66 -5.89
N PRO A 244 13.54 11.49 -6.94
CA PRO A 244 14.83 12.00 -7.38
C PRO A 244 15.46 12.99 -6.40
N THR A 245 14.74 13.49 -5.39
CA THR A 245 15.30 14.39 -4.37
C THR A 245 16.20 13.65 -3.38
N ARG A 246 16.02 12.33 -3.24
CA ARG A 246 16.80 11.49 -2.33
C ARG A 246 18.13 11.10 -2.97
N GLN A 247 19.24 11.52 -2.38
CA GLN A 247 20.59 11.37 -2.95
C GLN A 247 21.44 10.35 -2.19
N ARG A 248 21.18 10.17 -0.90
CA ARG A 248 21.99 9.34 -0.03
C ARG A 248 21.13 8.62 1.00
N ILE A 249 21.26 7.31 1.08
CA ILE A 249 20.59 6.50 2.09
C ILE A 249 21.46 6.46 3.33
N VAL A 250 20.83 6.62 4.48
CA VAL A 250 21.47 6.62 5.80
C VAL A 250 20.95 5.44 6.59
N VAL A 251 21.86 4.74 7.28
CA VAL A 251 21.52 3.71 8.25
C VAL A 251 22.44 3.79 9.46
N GLU A 252 21.97 3.34 10.61
CA GLU A 252 22.64 3.44 11.89
C GLU A 252 22.50 2.14 12.71
N PRO A 253 22.99 0.99 12.21
CA PRO A 253 23.00 -0.24 12.99
C PRO A 253 23.77 -0.07 14.32
N ASP A 254 23.35 -0.81 15.34
CA ASP A 254 24.14 -0.98 16.58
C ASP A 254 25.54 -1.52 16.23
N VAL A 255 26.59 -0.94 16.84
CA VAL A 255 27.99 -1.35 16.59
C VAL A 255 28.25 -2.82 16.87
N ARG A 256 27.44 -3.46 17.73
CA ARG A 256 27.54 -4.89 18.08
C ARG A 256 26.89 -5.79 17.04
N ASN A 257 26.10 -5.24 16.10
CA ASN A 257 25.41 -6.01 15.06
C ASN A 257 26.29 -6.19 13.82
N GLN A 258 27.41 -6.92 13.99
CA GLN A 258 28.40 -7.14 12.93
C GLN A 258 27.78 -7.78 11.67
N LYS A 259 26.77 -8.65 11.84
CA LYS A 259 26.07 -9.29 10.70
C LYS A 259 25.39 -8.28 9.78
N VAL A 260 24.80 -7.22 10.33
CA VAL A 260 24.18 -6.15 9.54
C VAL A 260 25.26 -5.27 8.93
N ILE A 261 26.30 -4.91 9.69
CA ILE A 261 27.42 -4.10 9.20
C ILE A 261 28.10 -4.76 7.99
N ASP A 262 28.43 -6.06 8.08
CA ASP A 262 29.03 -6.81 6.97
C ASP A 262 28.11 -6.88 5.75
N ARG A 263 26.79 -6.92 5.97
CA ARG A 263 25.79 -6.94 4.89
C ARG A 263 25.74 -5.59 4.18
N LEU A 264 25.73 -4.49 4.93
CA LEU A 264 25.74 -3.14 4.38
C LEU A 264 26.98 -2.89 3.52
N LEU A 265 28.16 -3.30 4.02
CA LEU A 265 29.41 -3.24 3.25
C LEU A 265 29.33 -4.03 1.94
N ARG A 266 28.84 -5.28 1.99
CA ARG A 266 28.63 -6.09 0.76
C ARG A 266 27.61 -5.48 -0.20
N PHE A 267 26.68 -4.69 0.33
CA PHE A 267 25.67 -3.99 -0.45
C PHE A 267 26.19 -2.67 -1.05
N GLY A 268 27.39 -2.22 -0.67
CA GLY A 268 28.02 -1.00 -1.17
C GLY A 268 27.85 0.23 -0.29
N PHE A 269 27.41 0.07 0.96
CA PHE A 269 27.43 1.16 1.93
C PHE A 269 28.86 1.47 2.37
N GLU A 270 29.17 2.77 2.49
CA GLU A 270 30.40 3.29 3.09
C GLU A 270 30.16 3.52 4.59
N LEU A 271 31.05 2.99 5.45
CA LEU A 271 30.94 3.23 6.89
C LEU A 271 31.30 4.67 7.24
N GLY A 272 30.45 5.28 8.05
CA GLY A 272 30.61 6.59 8.66
C GLY A 272 31.14 6.53 10.09
N PRO A 273 31.03 7.64 10.84
CA PRO A 273 31.45 7.70 12.23
C PRO A 273 30.54 6.85 13.14
N GLU A 274 31.04 6.54 14.34
CA GLU A 274 30.16 6.06 15.41
C GLU A 274 29.49 7.24 16.08
N ILE A 275 28.25 7.01 16.49
CA ILE A 275 27.43 7.98 17.20
C ILE A 275 26.85 7.34 18.45
N ASP A 276 26.67 8.13 19.50
CA ASP A 276 26.01 7.71 20.72
C ASP A 276 24.56 8.21 20.69
N LYS A 277 23.62 7.27 20.72
CA LYS A 277 22.18 7.53 20.89
C LYS A 277 21.77 7.04 22.29
N PRO A 278 20.68 7.58 22.88
CA PRO A 278 20.21 7.17 24.22
C PRO A 278 20.05 5.65 24.38
N GLU A 279 19.62 4.96 23.31
CA GLU A 279 19.33 3.54 23.32
C GLU A 279 20.50 2.64 22.87
N LYS A 280 21.47 3.18 22.12
CA LYS A 280 22.58 2.40 21.55
C LYS A 280 23.76 3.27 21.11
N ARG A 281 24.94 2.66 21.08
CA ARG A 281 26.05 3.14 20.24
C ARG A 281 25.87 2.58 18.84
N ALA A 282 25.76 3.46 17.84
CA ALA A 282 25.49 3.09 16.45
C ALA A 282 26.67 3.42 15.53
N ARG A 283 26.80 2.67 14.43
CA ARG A 283 27.74 2.96 13.34
C ARG A 283 26.94 3.51 12.17
N LEU A 284 27.13 4.78 11.82
CA LEU A 284 26.53 5.32 10.60
C LEU A 284 27.09 4.60 9.38
N ALA A 285 26.26 4.41 8.36
CA ALA A 285 26.69 3.98 7.04
C ALA A 285 25.84 4.64 5.96
N PHE A 286 26.46 4.91 4.81
CA PHE A 286 25.88 5.71 3.75
C PHE A 286 25.93 5.01 2.40
N LEU A 287 24.84 5.09 1.62
CA LEU A 287 24.81 4.63 0.23
C LEU A 287 24.39 5.79 -0.68
N ARG A 288 25.28 6.26 -1.55
CA ARG A 288 24.94 7.29 -2.54
C ARG A 288 24.24 6.68 -3.75
N ARG A 289 23.26 7.38 -4.31
CA ARG A 289 22.49 6.98 -5.50
C ARG A 289 23.38 6.52 -6.66
N GLY A 290 24.49 7.23 -6.94
CA GLY A 290 25.41 6.93 -8.04
C GLY A 290 26.43 5.82 -7.77
N SER A 291 26.61 5.42 -6.52
CA SER A 291 27.50 4.29 -6.16
C SER A 291 26.84 2.94 -6.40
N ALA A 292 25.51 2.94 -6.58
CA ALA A 292 24.74 1.75 -6.85
C ALA A 292 24.77 1.42 -8.35
N GLY A 293 25.83 0.74 -8.81
CA GLY A 293 25.79 -0.04 -10.07
C GLY A 293 24.86 -1.27 -9.99
N LEU A 294 23.82 -1.20 -9.15
CA LEU A 294 22.98 -2.31 -8.66
C LEU A 294 21.50 -1.92 -8.52
N LEU A 295 21.11 -0.71 -8.95
CA LEU A 295 19.71 -0.28 -9.02
C LEU A 295 19.22 -0.28 -10.47
#